data_AF-A0A8H4W2M2-F1
#
_entry.id   AF-A0A8H4W2M2-F1
#
_cell.length_a   1.000
_cell.length_b   1.000
_cell.length_c   1.000
_cell.angle_alpha   90.00
_cell.angle_beta   90.00
_cell.angle_gamma   90.00
#
_symmetry.space_group_name_H-M   'P 1'
#
loop_
_entity.id
_entity.type
_entity.pdbx_description
1 polymer ?
#
loop_
_entity_poly.entity_id
_entity_poly.type
_entity_poly.pdbx_seq_one_letter_code
_entity_poly.pdbx_strand_id
1 'polypeptide(L)'
;MRAVKSGTLVEETRPTKVNFLILGAGWTSTFLIPLLEKEKLTYAATTTTGRDGTYKFKFEHDSKNEDAGQYAVLPEAETVLITFPLKGKNESTHLVTSYTKNHESASKTKFIQLGSTGIWTTPGQDCWVTRHSKYDKLNSRAIAEDELLSLGGCVLNLSGLWGGARQPKHWIDRIASTKEQLKSKTSLHMIHGLDVARAIIAVHRNFNHAAKQRWMLTDLMVYDWWALILGFAGQLDEENSNSVRENSQIKWVGELMNEENHELPLCSLARNNYHYSNTPQRSILETPTSSTVSFDSSIRLGPFQHHLHRLRFFVMEFSFLNCLALFLTLFSTSILGIPHGLARRQVSRLQNDGLELLQAKDIDDLPSPISFSSNWAGAILNPPPTPSGQVYNFVSGQFTIPLPSLSLEAPGGFYSAAIWVGIGGTSKSSNPILQAGVNANVQKTAGKNQVFYEAWYEWFPLGGVFIPSFESGLKAGDVISVEIKTSSSTNGTIVLSNLSTGQEFALELIAPDTETYRLGGLSAEWIVEDYGVNTKQVSFVDFGKVRFSNCVAKTQQSSFDLTDAVRVEMHGKANSTLVDASTVEVNYAGQV
;
A
#
# COMPACT_ATOMS: atom_id res chain seq x y z
N MET A 1 -18.42 -44.18 39.91
CA MET A 1 -19.14 -42.91 40.18
C MET A 1 -18.18 -41.92 40.82
N ARG A 2 -18.06 -40.70 40.29
CA ARG A 2 -17.58 -39.49 40.98
C ARG A 2 -18.49 -38.35 40.52
N ALA A 3 -18.98 -37.54 41.44
CA ALA A 3 -19.94 -36.49 41.13
C ALA A 3 -19.25 -35.29 40.47
N VAL A 4 -19.78 -34.85 39.33
CA VAL A 4 -19.46 -33.52 38.77
C VAL A 4 -20.23 -32.50 39.61
N LYS A 5 -19.55 -31.53 40.21
CA LYS A 5 -20.23 -30.41 40.89
C LYS A 5 -20.91 -29.54 39.83
N SER A 6 -22.17 -29.20 40.06
CA SER A 6 -22.87 -28.17 39.29
C SER A 6 -22.17 -26.82 39.47
N GLY A 7 -21.45 -26.36 38.46
CA GLY A 7 -21.01 -24.98 38.39
C GLY A 7 -22.22 -24.08 38.17
N THR A 8 -22.41 -23.09 39.04
CA THR A 8 -23.45 -22.08 38.86
C THR A 8 -23.20 -21.34 37.55
N LEU A 9 -24.20 -21.34 36.65
CA LEU A 9 -24.17 -20.44 35.50
C LEU A 9 -24.24 -19.01 36.02
N VAL A 10 -23.14 -18.26 35.89
CA VAL A 10 -23.16 -16.82 36.07
C VAL A 10 -23.89 -16.25 34.87
N GLU A 11 -25.05 -15.64 35.08
CA GLU A 11 -25.62 -14.75 34.06
C GLU A 11 -24.64 -13.59 33.86
N GLU A 12 -24.01 -13.53 32.70
CA GLU A 12 -23.22 -12.36 32.31
C GLU A 12 -24.17 -11.16 32.21
N THR A 13 -24.16 -10.32 33.25
CA THR A 13 -24.94 -9.08 33.31
C THR A 13 -24.47 -8.18 32.17
N ARG A 14 -25.26 -8.16 31.09
CA ARG A 14 -24.95 -7.39 29.88
C ARG A 14 -24.64 -5.93 30.24
N PRO A 15 -23.65 -5.30 29.57
CA PRO A 15 -23.28 -3.92 29.89
C PRO A 15 -24.50 -3.01 29.68
N THR A 16 -24.74 -2.12 30.64
CA THR A 16 -25.76 -1.07 30.53
C THR A 16 -25.27 0.12 29.71
N LYS A 17 -23.94 0.30 29.62
CA LYS A 17 -23.28 1.39 28.90
C LYS A 17 -22.02 0.92 28.19
N VAL A 18 -21.76 1.45 26.99
CA VAL A 18 -20.61 1.10 26.13
C VAL A 18 -20.04 2.32 25.38
N ASN A 19 -18.82 2.23 24.86
CA ASN A 19 -18.28 3.25 23.94
C ASN A 19 -18.92 3.15 22.55
N PHE A 20 -19.17 1.92 22.07
CA PHE A 20 -19.77 1.63 20.76
C PHE A 20 -20.99 0.72 20.82
N LEU A 21 -22.09 1.12 20.18
CA LEU A 21 -23.19 0.24 19.81
C LEU A 21 -23.18 0.03 18.28
N ILE A 22 -22.83 -1.17 17.85
CA ILE A 22 -22.74 -1.55 16.45
C ILE A 22 -24.08 -2.14 16.00
N LEU A 23 -24.90 -1.32 15.34
CA LEU A 23 -26.17 -1.75 14.77
C LEU A 23 -25.90 -2.51 13.46
N GLY A 24 -26.08 -3.83 13.50
CA GLY A 24 -25.73 -4.76 12.43
C GLY A 24 -24.28 -5.24 12.49
N ALA A 25 -24.05 -6.39 13.12
CA ALA A 25 -22.76 -7.07 13.21
C ALA A 25 -22.50 -7.84 11.89
N GLY A 26 -22.19 -7.07 10.85
CA GLY A 26 -21.85 -7.58 9.52
C GLY A 26 -20.35 -7.66 9.27
N TRP A 27 -19.96 -7.66 7.99
CA TRP A 27 -18.57 -7.75 7.55
C TRP A 27 -17.63 -6.74 8.24
N THR A 28 -18.04 -5.48 8.42
CA THR A 28 -17.22 -4.44 9.09
C THR A 28 -16.83 -4.83 10.52
N SER A 29 -17.70 -5.55 11.24
CA SER A 29 -17.45 -5.96 12.62
C SER A 29 -16.31 -6.97 12.75
N THR A 30 -16.02 -7.75 11.70
CA THR A 30 -14.87 -8.68 11.69
C THR A 30 -13.50 -7.98 11.74
N PHE A 31 -13.46 -6.67 11.46
CA PHE A 31 -12.28 -5.82 11.62
C PHE A 31 -12.41 -4.88 12.82
N LEU A 32 -13.62 -4.34 13.05
CA LEU A 32 -13.85 -3.36 14.10
C LEU A 32 -13.80 -3.97 15.50
N ILE A 33 -14.38 -5.16 15.74
CA ILE A 33 -14.39 -5.75 17.08
C ILE A 33 -12.97 -6.05 17.59
N PRO A 34 -12.09 -6.77 16.86
CA PRO A 34 -10.71 -6.99 17.31
C PRO A 34 -9.91 -5.69 17.53
N LEU A 35 -10.23 -4.62 16.79
CA LEU A 35 -9.60 -3.33 16.98
C LEU A 35 -10.13 -2.60 18.22
N LEU A 36 -11.44 -2.68 18.53
CA LEU A 36 -12.02 -2.14 19.75
C LEU A 36 -11.49 -2.88 20.99
N GLU A 37 -11.37 -4.20 20.94
CA GLU A 37 -10.74 -5.03 21.98
C GLU A 37 -9.29 -4.60 22.24
N LYS A 38 -8.48 -4.48 21.17
CA LYS A 38 -7.08 -4.02 21.25
C LYS A 38 -6.96 -2.60 21.84
N GLU A 39 -7.83 -1.69 21.43
CA GLU A 39 -7.88 -0.31 21.91
C GLU A 39 -8.60 -0.15 23.27
N LYS A 40 -9.05 -1.27 23.88
CA LYS A 40 -9.77 -1.34 25.17
C LYS A 40 -11.07 -0.50 25.22
N LEU A 41 -11.74 -0.39 24.07
CA LEU A 41 -13.01 0.32 23.91
C LEU A 41 -14.17 -0.66 24.07
N THR A 42 -15.04 -0.40 25.05
CA THR A 42 -16.21 -1.25 25.32
C THR A 42 -17.23 -1.16 24.19
N TYR A 43 -17.84 -2.28 23.83
CA TYR A 43 -18.80 -2.33 22.74
C TYR A 43 -19.96 -3.29 23.01
N ALA A 44 -21.06 -3.03 22.30
CA ALA A 44 -22.14 -3.97 22.07
C ALA A 44 -22.40 -4.05 20.56
N ALA A 45 -22.87 -5.20 20.10
CA ALA A 45 -23.16 -5.44 18.69
C ALA A 45 -24.54 -6.10 18.54
N THR A 46 -25.19 -5.90 17.40
CA THR A 46 -26.57 -6.38 17.18
C THR A 46 -26.71 -7.20 15.89
N THR A 47 -27.59 -8.20 15.88
CA THR A 47 -27.97 -8.94 14.66
C THR A 47 -29.48 -9.17 14.63
N THR A 48 -30.04 -9.49 13.46
CA THR A 48 -31.47 -9.78 13.29
C THR A 48 -31.99 -10.95 14.13
N THR A 49 -31.10 -11.84 14.58
CA THR A 49 -31.44 -13.01 15.41
C THR A 49 -30.90 -12.94 16.84
N GLY A 50 -29.95 -12.04 17.14
CA GLY A 50 -29.20 -12.06 18.41
C GLY A 50 -28.22 -13.23 18.52
N ARG A 51 -27.67 -13.70 17.39
CA ARG A 51 -26.66 -14.78 17.37
C ARG A 51 -25.30 -14.28 17.89
N ASP A 52 -24.37 -15.19 18.14
CA ASP A 52 -22.96 -14.85 18.41
C ASP A 52 -22.78 -13.87 19.60
N GLY A 53 -23.65 -13.99 20.63
CA GLY A 53 -23.70 -13.10 21.80
C GLY A 53 -24.34 -11.73 21.57
N THR A 54 -24.70 -11.39 20.33
CA THR A 54 -25.24 -10.06 19.97
C THR A 54 -26.66 -9.81 20.46
N TYR A 55 -27.05 -8.53 20.57
CA TYR A 55 -28.43 -8.15 20.84
C TYR A 55 -29.29 -8.42 19.61
N LYS A 56 -30.52 -8.90 19.81
CA LYS A 56 -31.49 -9.05 18.71
C LYS A 56 -32.05 -7.67 18.34
N PHE A 57 -31.78 -7.23 17.11
CA PHE A 57 -32.24 -5.94 16.57
C PHE A 57 -32.49 -6.07 15.07
N LYS A 58 -33.61 -5.54 14.59
CA LYS A 58 -33.92 -5.44 13.17
C LYS A 58 -34.59 -4.10 12.91
N PHE A 59 -33.85 -3.21 12.25
CA PHE A 59 -34.41 -1.93 11.81
C PHE A 59 -35.56 -2.17 10.83
N GLU A 60 -36.72 -1.62 11.15
CA GLU A 60 -37.92 -1.60 10.32
C GLU A 60 -38.51 -0.19 10.39
N HIS A 61 -38.90 0.36 9.24
CA HIS A 61 -39.54 1.68 9.13
C HIS A 61 -40.96 1.51 8.56
N ASP A 62 -41.78 0.69 9.22
CA ASP A 62 -43.22 0.63 8.98
C ASP A 62 -43.93 1.50 10.02
N SER A 63 -44.73 2.47 9.56
CA SER A 63 -45.49 3.40 10.41
C SER A 63 -46.63 2.74 11.20
N LYS A 64 -46.76 1.40 11.13
CA LYS A 64 -47.74 0.59 11.87
C LYS A 64 -47.16 -0.22 13.03
N ASN A 65 -45.83 -0.31 13.17
CA ASN A 65 -45.16 -1.08 14.23
C ASN A 65 -44.06 -0.24 14.90
N GLU A 66 -44.45 0.67 15.80
CA GLU A 66 -43.51 1.33 16.69
C GLU A 66 -43.05 0.39 17.81
N ASP A 67 -42.23 -0.62 17.47
CA ASP A 67 -41.58 -1.51 18.46
C ASP A 67 -40.46 -0.77 19.20
N ALA A 68 -40.86 0.17 20.07
CA ALA A 68 -39.96 0.92 20.94
C ALA A 68 -39.16 0.00 21.89
N GLY A 69 -39.69 -1.19 22.19
CA GLY A 69 -39.05 -2.20 23.03
C GLY A 69 -37.70 -2.65 22.47
N GLN A 70 -37.57 -2.80 21.15
CA GLN A 70 -36.28 -3.21 20.56
C GLN A 70 -35.15 -2.18 20.73
N TYR A 71 -35.48 -0.91 21.01
CA TYR A 71 -34.49 0.12 21.30
C TYR A 71 -34.18 0.21 22.80
N ALA A 72 -35.18 -0.01 23.67
CA ALA A 72 -35.02 0.02 25.13
C ALA A 72 -34.19 -1.13 25.71
N VAL A 73 -34.03 -2.24 24.98
CA VAL A 73 -33.17 -3.38 25.37
C VAL A 73 -31.72 -3.25 24.92
N LEU A 74 -31.35 -2.17 24.22
CA LEU A 74 -29.98 -1.88 23.83
C LEU A 74 -29.25 -1.13 24.96
N PRO A 75 -27.90 -1.14 25.00
CA PRO A 75 -27.16 -0.35 25.97
C PRO A 75 -27.03 1.11 25.52
N GLU A 76 -26.87 2.00 26.51
CA GLU A 76 -26.48 3.38 26.25
C GLU A 76 -25.07 3.41 25.64
N ALA A 77 -24.86 4.21 24.59
CA ALA A 77 -23.60 4.24 23.86
C ALA A 77 -23.11 5.66 23.62
N GLU A 78 -21.80 5.87 23.78
CA GLU A 78 -21.16 7.12 23.36
C GLU A 78 -21.20 7.28 21.82
N THR A 79 -21.24 6.17 21.09
CA THR A 79 -21.31 6.15 19.63
C THR A 79 -22.18 5.02 19.12
N VAL A 80 -23.19 5.36 18.32
CA VAL A 80 -24.02 4.41 17.57
C VAL A 80 -23.50 4.34 16.14
N LEU A 81 -23.07 3.15 15.73
CA LEU A 81 -22.61 2.85 14.38
C LEU A 81 -23.69 2.11 13.60
N ILE A 82 -24.17 2.71 12.51
CA ILE A 82 -25.19 2.18 11.61
C ILE A 82 -24.47 1.56 10.41
N THR A 83 -24.41 0.22 10.34
CA THR A 83 -23.65 -0.50 9.30
C THR A 83 -24.48 -0.87 8.06
N PHE A 84 -25.80 -0.89 8.20
CA PHE A 84 -26.75 -1.22 7.13
C PHE A 84 -27.27 0.06 6.45
N PRO A 85 -27.71 -0.02 5.17
CA PRO A 85 -28.14 1.17 4.44
C PRO A 85 -29.55 1.61 4.84
N LEU A 86 -29.64 2.79 5.44
CA LEU A 86 -30.89 3.57 5.51
C LEU A 86 -31.24 4.16 4.12
N LYS A 87 -32.52 4.38 3.86
CA LYS A 87 -33.08 4.76 2.55
C LYS A 87 -34.31 5.67 2.67
N GLY A 88 -34.33 6.73 1.88
CA GLY A 88 -35.47 7.64 1.78
C GLY A 88 -35.50 8.65 2.92
N LYS A 89 -36.71 9.12 3.26
CA LYS A 89 -36.94 10.13 4.30
C LYS A 89 -37.38 9.45 5.60
N ASN A 90 -37.15 10.11 6.73
CA ASN A 90 -37.58 9.71 8.07
C ASN A 90 -36.90 8.45 8.64
N GLU A 91 -36.15 7.65 7.89
CA GLU A 91 -35.45 6.47 8.43
C GLU A 91 -34.35 6.83 9.44
N SER A 92 -33.53 7.85 9.13
CA SER A 92 -32.47 8.32 10.05
C SER A 92 -33.08 9.09 11.21
N THR A 93 -34.10 9.91 10.96
CA THR A 93 -34.90 10.58 12.00
C THR A 93 -35.53 9.57 12.95
N HIS A 94 -36.13 8.49 12.43
CA HIS A 94 -36.73 7.43 13.24
C HIS A 94 -35.68 6.70 14.07
N LEU A 95 -34.55 6.26 13.48
CA LEU A 95 -33.51 5.54 14.22
C LEU A 95 -32.94 6.39 15.36
N VAL A 96 -32.55 7.64 15.07
CA VAL A 96 -31.99 8.58 16.06
C VAL A 96 -33.01 8.87 17.15
N THR A 97 -34.27 9.13 16.79
CA THR A 97 -35.33 9.48 17.75
C THR A 97 -35.72 8.28 18.62
N SER A 98 -35.92 7.11 18.04
CA SER A 98 -36.32 5.89 18.76
C SER A 98 -35.23 5.40 19.70
N TYR A 99 -33.95 5.51 19.31
CA TYR A 99 -32.84 5.26 20.24
C TYR A 99 -32.79 6.31 21.36
N THR A 100 -32.82 7.61 21.02
CA THR A 100 -32.62 8.70 21.99
C THR A 100 -33.77 8.80 23.00
N LYS A 101 -35.01 8.50 22.62
CA LYS A 101 -36.16 8.48 23.54
C LYS A 101 -36.06 7.45 24.66
N ASN A 102 -35.25 6.40 24.50
CA ASN A 102 -35.14 5.28 25.44
C ASN A 102 -33.90 5.34 26.35
N HIS A 103 -33.07 6.38 26.26
CA HIS A 103 -31.78 6.46 26.96
C HIS A 103 -31.49 7.88 27.48
N GLU A 104 -31.28 8.04 28.79
CA GLU A 104 -31.25 9.36 29.44
C GLU A 104 -30.10 10.27 28.98
N SER A 105 -28.88 9.74 28.75
CA SER A 105 -27.75 10.54 28.28
C SER A 105 -27.70 10.70 26.76
N ALA A 106 -28.62 10.10 26.00
CA ALA A 106 -28.43 9.90 24.56
C ALA A 106 -28.50 11.18 23.71
N SER A 107 -28.88 12.31 24.31
CA SER A 107 -28.67 13.66 23.73
C SER A 107 -27.20 13.98 23.40
N LYS A 108 -26.24 13.19 23.93
CA LYS A 108 -24.80 13.27 23.64
C LYS A 108 -24.29 12.14 22.72
N THR A 109 -25.16 11.27 22.21
CA THR A 109 -24.79 10.13 21.35
C THR A 109 -24.20 10.62 20.03
N LYS A 110 -23.01 10.12 19.68
CA LYS A 110 -22.41 10.32 18.35
C LYS A 110 -23.00 9.31 17.38
N PHE A 111 -23.68 9.75 16.32
CA PHE A 111 -24.18 8.82 15.28
C PHE A 111 -23.23 8.79 14.09
N ILE A 112 -22.83 7.58 13.67
CA ILE A 112 -22.00 7.33 12.49
C ILE A 112 -22.76 6.36 11.57
N GLN A 113 -22.96 6.71 10.30
CA GLN A 113 -23.54 5.82 9.29
C GLN A 113 -22.51 5.44 8.21
N LEU A 114 -22.50 4.16 7.84
CA LEU A 114 -21.72 3.66 6.70
C LEU A 114 -22.53 3.81 5.40
N GLY A 115 -22.13 4.77 4.59
CA GLY A 115 -22.70 5.04 3.28
C GLY A 115 -21.99 4.29 2.14
N SER A 116 -22.37 4.57 0.90
CA SER A 116 -21.67 4.09 -0.31
C SER A 116 -21.20 5.26 -1.17
N THR A 117 -20.04 5.15 -1.83
CA THR A 117 -19.60 6.16 -2.80
C THR A 117 -20.40 6.15 -4.11
N GLY A 118 -21.26 5.15 -4.34
CA GLY A 118 -22.12 5.08 -5.53
C GLY A 118 -23.13 6.24 -5.68
N ILE A 119 -23.28 7.11 -4.67
CA ILE A 119 -24.06 8.35 -4.78
C ILE A 119 -23.40 9.40 -5.70
N TRP A 120 -22.09 9.32 -5.93
CA TRP A 120 -21.36 10.21 -6.84
C TRP A 120 -21.31 9.72 -8.30
N THR A 121 -21.94 8.57 -8.61
CA THR A 121 -22.04 8.02 -9.97
C THR A 121 -23.14 8.73 -10.77
N THR A 122 -23.00 10.05 -10.96
CA THR A 122 -23.95 10.90 -11.70
C THR A 122 -23.51 11.13 -13.15
N PRO A 123 -24.42 11.12 -14.15
CA PRO A 123 -24.09 11.53 -15.51
C PRO A 123 -23.57 12.97 -15.57
N GLY A 124 -22.55 13.23 -16.39
CA GLY A 124 -21.95 14.57 -16.53
C GLY A 124 -21.15 15.04 -15.31
N GLN A 125 -20.69 14.13 -14.45
CA GLN A 125 -19.72 14.40 -13.39
C GLN A 125 -18.33 14.70 -13.98
N ASP A 126 -17.56 15.54 -13.28
CA ASP A 126 -16.13 15.72 -13.55
C ASP A 126 -15.34 14.41 -13.33
N CYS A 127 -14.24 14.21 -14.08
CA CYS A 127 -13.39 13.01 -13.96
C CYS A 127 -12.82 12.83 -12.53
N TRP A 128 -12.41 13.92 -11.89
CA TRP A 128 -11.84 13.91 -10.55
C TRP A 128 -12.91 14.22 -9.49
N VAL A 129 -13.52 13.16 -8.95
CA VAL A 129 -14.57 13.24 -7.94
C VAL A 129 -13.95 13.36 -6.54
N THR A 130 -14.50 14.27 -5.73
CA THR A 130 -14.15 14.41 -4.30
C THR A 130 -15.41 14.29 -3.43
N ARG A 131 -15.23 14.22 -2.11
CA ARG A 131 -16.33 14.34 -1.12
C ARG A 131 -17.14 15.65 -1.21
N HIS A 132 -16.66 16.65 -1.95
CA HIS A 132 -17.34 17.93 -2.19
C HIS A 132 -17.95 18.05 -3.60
N SER A 133 -17.73 17.08 -4.49
CA SER A 133 -18.35 17.01 -5.81
C SER A 133 -19.86 16.73 -5.70
N LYS A 134 -20.60 17.02 -6.78
CA LYS A 134 -22.05 16.80 -6.87
C LYS A 134 -22.38 15.32 -6.65
N TYR A 135 -23.47 15.03 -5.95
CA TYR A 135 -23.97 13.66 -5.76
C TYR A 135 -25.47 13.60 -6.07
N ASP A 136 -25.96 12.39 -6.37
CA ASP A 136 -27.36 12.13 -6.62
C ASP A 136 -28.20 12.33 -5.34
N LYS A 137 -28.85 13.49 -5.23
CA LYS A 137 -29.77 13.82 -4.14
C LYS A 137 -31.14 13.13 -4.24
N LEU A 138 -31.43 12.44 -5.34
CA LEU A 138 -32.60 11.58 -5.49
C LEU A 138 -32.31 10.14 -5.06
N ASN A 139 -31.03 9.79 -4.88
CA ASN A 139 -30.62 8.49 -4.38
C ASN A 139 -31.20 8.25 -2.98
N SER A 140 -31.96 7.18 -2.81
CA SER A 140 -32.56 6.84 -1.50
C SER A 140 -31.55 6.83 -0.35
N ARG A 141 -30.30 6.36 -0.56
CA ARG A 141 -29.26 6.43 0.49
C ARG A 141 -28.84 7.86 0.77
N ALA A 142 -28.60 8.67 -0.26
CA ALA A 142 -28.17 10.05 -0.10
C ALA A 142 -29.19 10.88 0.69
N ILE A 143 -30.49 10.64 0.50
CA ILE A 143 -31.57 11.30 1.27
C ILE A 143 -31.48 10.96 2.77
N ALA A 144 -31.33 9.68 3.13
CA ALA A 144 -31.21 9.26 4.54
C ALA A 144 -29.88 9.70 5.16
N GLU A 145 -28.80 9.70 4.38
CA GLU A 145 -27.48 10.20 4.78
C GLU A 145 -27.50 11.72 5.00
N ASP A 146 -28.16 12.50 4.12
CA ASP A 146 -28.37 13.96 4.30
C ASP A 146 -29.27 14.27 5.50
N GLU A 147 -30.29 13.44 5.75
CA GLU A 147 -31.12 13.52 6.97
C GLU A 147 -30.27 13.33 8.24
N LEU A 148 -29.41 12.30 8.29
CA LEU A 148 -28.54 12.06 9.45
C LEU A 148 -27.53 13.21 9.67
N LEU A 149 -26.99 13.78 8.59
CA LEU A 149 -26.10 14.94 8.65
C LEU A 149 -26.83 16.17 9.22
N SER A 150 -28.11 16.36 8.90
CA SER A 150 -28.91 17.44 9.48
C SER A 150 -29.09 17.30 11.00
N LEU A 151 -29.24 16.06 11.48
CA LEU A 151 -29.39 15.67 12.89
C LEU A 151 -28.07 15.76 13.70
N GLY A 152 -26.94 16.09 13.07
CA GLY A 152 -25.64 16.18 13.75
C GLY A 152 -24.71 14.98 13.56
N GLY A 153 -25.18 13.91 12.92
CA GLY A 153 -24.40 12.70 12.69
C GLY A 153 -23.26 12.87 11.68
N CYS A 154 -22.48 11.80 11.51
CA CYS A 154 -21.40 11.69 10.52
C CYS A 154 -21.71 10.57 9.52
N VAL A 155 -21.36 10.75 8.26
CA VAL A 155 -21.52 9.72 7.21
C VAL A 155 -20.15 9.37 6.63
N LEU A 156 -19.82 8.09 6.63
CA LEU A 156 -18.61 7.53 6.03
C LEU A 156 -19.01 6.75 4.78
N ASN A 157 -19.01 7.40 3.61
CA ASN A 157 -19.32 6.75 2.33
C ASN A 157 -18.11 5.91 1.89
N LEU A 158 -18.29 4.59 1.83
CA LEU A 158 -17.21 3.64 1.57
C LEU A 158 -17.11 3.29 0.07
N SER A 159 -15.88 3.19 -0.44
CA SER A 159 -15.58 2.67 -1.78
C SER A 159 -15.57 1.12 -1.80
N GLY A 160 -14.94 0.48 -2.79
CA GLY A 160 -14.95 -0.97 -2.99
C GLY A 160 -14.43 -1.77 -1.77
N LEU A 161 -15.36 -2.31 -0.97
CA LEU A 161 -15.09 -2.99 0.29
C LEU A 161 -14.32 -4.31 0.08
N TRP A 162 -13.04 -4.34 0.46
CA TRP A 162 -12.21 -5.55 0.39
C TRP A 162 -11.55 -5.92 1.72
N GLY A 163 -11.12 -7.18 1.83
CA GLY A 163 -10.54 -7.77 3.04
C GLY A 163 -11.37 -8.94 3.59
N GLY A 164 -10.68 -9.90 4.23
CA GLY A 164 -11.31 -11.09 4.81
C GLY A 164 -12.12 -11.88 3.77
N ALA A 165 -13.41 -12.09 4.03
CA ALA A 165 -14.32 -12.75 3.10
C ALA A 165 -14.67 -11.94 1.82
N ARG A 166 -14.15 -10.72 1.64
CA ARG A 166 -14.35 -9.90 0.44
C ARG A 166 -13.04 -9.74 -0.33
N GLN A 167 -12.71 -10.70 -1.20
CA GLN A 167 -11.56 -10.59 -2.09
C GLN A 167 -11.98 -10.07 -3.48
N PRO A 168 -11.29 -9.08 -4.09
CA PRO A 168 -11.68 -8.51 -5.38
C PRO A 168 -11.69 -9.52 -6.53
N LYS A 169 -10.82 -10.54 -6.48
CA LYS A 169 -10.80 -11.64 -7.46
C LYS A 169 -12.15 -12.35 -7.61
N HIS A 170 -12.91 -12.53 -6.53
CA HIS A 170 -14.26 -13.13 -6.58
C HIS A 170 -15.36 -12.16 -7.05
N TRP A 171 -15.04 -10.94 -7.49
CA TRP A 171 -16.03 -10.00 -8.02
C TRP A 171 -16.10 -10.02 -9.54
N ILE A 172 -15.05 -10.50 -10.24
CA ILE A 172 -14.90 -10.42 -11.69
C ILE A 172 -16.11 -11.03 -12.41
N ASP A 173 -16.48 -12.27 -12.07
CA ASP A 173 -17.65 -12.98 -12.61
C ASP A 173 -18.99 -12.25 -12.42
N ARG A 174 -19.11 -11.38 -11.41
CA ARG A 174 -20.33 -10.60 -11.13
C ARG A 174 -20.37 -9.28 -11.90
N ILE A 175 -19.22 -8.71 -12.24
CA ILE A 175 -19.12 -7.36 -12.84
C ILE A 175 -18.83 -7.38 -14.33
N ALA A 176 -18.17 -8.43 -14.83
CA ALA A 176 -17.61 -8.54 -16.17
C ALA A 176 -17.75 -9.97 -16.70
N SER A 177 -19.00 -10.46 -16.80
CA SER A 177 -19.29 -11.82 -17.28
C SER A 177 -19.23 -11.96 -18.80
N THR A 178 -19.02 -10.86 -19.54
CA THR A 178 -18.73 -10.84 -20.98
C THR A 178 -17.62 -9.85 -21.29
N LYS A 179 -17.01 -9.98 -22.48
CA LYS A 179 -15.98 -9.06 -22.99
C LYS A 179 -16.46 -7.62 -23.09
N GLU A 180 -17.72 -7.40 -23.46
CA GLU A 180 -18.34 -6.06 -23.60
C GLU A 180 -18.58 -5.43 -22.21
N GLN A 181 -18.94 -6.24 -21.22
CA GLN A 181 -19.00 -5.80 -19.83
C GLN A 181 -17.60 -5.48 -19.28
N LEU A 182 -16.56 -6.16 -19.73
CA LEU A 182 -15.16 -5.86 -19.37
C LEU A 182 -14.64 -4.60 -20.07
N LYS A 183 -15.00 -4.41 -21.35
CA LYS A 183 -14.69 -3.22 -22.17
C LYS A 183 -15.29 -1.94 -21.59
N SER A 184 -16.47 -2.04 -20.99
CA SER A 184 -17.17 -0.93 -20.31
C SER A 184 -16.71 -0.69 -18.86
N LYS A 185 -15.57 -1.26 -18.43
CA LYS A 185 -14.97 -0.96 -17.12
C LYS A 185 -14.05 0.24 -17.18
N THR A 186 -13.98 0.91 -16.03
CA THR A 186 -13.21 2.13 -15.77
C THR A 186 -12.59 2.02 -14.37
N SER A 187 -11.94 3.08 -13.89
CA SER A 187 -11.31 3.16 -12.57
C SER A 187 -12.16 2.58 -11.42
N LEU A 188 -11.55 1.70 -10.65
CA LEU A 188 -12.04 1.21 -9.36
C LEU A 188 -11.33 1.94 -8.22
N HIS A 189 -12.09 2.29 -7.18
CA HIS A 189 -11.58 2.74 -5.89
C HIS A 189 -11.97 1.73 -4.81
N MET A 190 -11.08 1.44 -3.88
CA MET A 190 -11.29 0.41 -2.85
C MET A 190 -10.98 0.90 -1.43
N ILE A 191 -11.47 0.18 -0.42
CA ILE A 191 -11.12 0.43 0.98
C ILE A 191 -11.07 -0.89 1.73
N HIS A 192 -9.98 -1.11 2.49
CA HIS A 192 -9.81 -2.32 3.27
C HIS A 192 -10.60 -2.25 4.58
N GLY A 193 -11.15 -3.38 5.04
CA GLY A 193 -11.99 -3.43 6.24
C GLY A 193 -11.33 -2.92 7.52
N LEU A 194 -10.01 -3.09 7.65
CA LEU A 194 -9.23 -2.55 8.78
C LEU A 194 -9.20 -1.02 8.79
N ASP A 195 -9.17 -0.38 7.62
CA ASP A 195 -9.09 1.07 7.49
C ASP A 195 -10.47 1.73 7.65
N VAL A 196 -11.54 1.03 7.28
CA VAL A 196 -12.90 1.37 7.72
C VAL A 196 -13.00 1.35 9.25
N ALA A 197 -12.46 0.32 9.92
CA ALA A 197 -12.46 0.22 11.37
C ALA A 197 -11.62 1.34 12.04
N ARG A 198 -10.42 1.62 11.54
CA ARG A 198 -9.57 2.73 11.98
C ARG A 198 -10.28 4.08 11.85
N ALA A 199 -10.93 4.34 10.72
CA ALA A 199 -11.67 5.58 10.49
C ALA A 199 -12.87 5.76 11.44
N ILE A 200 -13.60 4.68 11.73
CA ILE A 200 -14.70 4.69 12.73
C ILE A 200 -14.18 5.10 14.11
N ILE A 201 -13.05 4.54 14.57
CA ILE A 201 -12.45 4.89 15.87
C ILE A 201 -11.90 6.33 15.86
N ALA A 202 -11.26 6.76 14.77
CA ALA A 202 -10.78 8.14 14.62
C ALA A 202 -11.92 9.17 14.69
N VAL A 203 -13.06 8.87 14.07
CA VAL A 203 -14.29 9.70 14.10
C VAL A 203 -14.96 9.67 15.47
N HIS A 204 -15.02 8.53 16.15
CA HIS A 204 -15.48 8.47 17.54
C HIS A 204 -14.63 9.35 18.48
N ARG A 205 -13.30 9.27 18.35
CA ARG A 205 -12.35 10.06 19.15
C ARG A 205 -12.46 11.56 18.85
N ASN A 206 -12.58 11.94 17.58
CA ASN A 206 -12.50 13.34 17.11
C ASN A 206 -13.84 13.89 16.59
N PHE A 207 -14.98 13.43 17.13
CA PHE A 207 -16.30 13.62 16.52
C PHE A 207 -16.66 15.07 16.19
N ASN A 208 -16.19 16.06 16.96
CA ASN A 208 -16.45 17.48 16.69
C ASN A 208 -15.94 17.94 15.30
N HIS A 209 -14.89 17.30 14.75
CA HIS A 209 -14.38 17.56 13.40
C HIS A 209 -15.14 16.78 12.30
N ALA A 210 -16.00 15.84 12.69
CA ALA A 210 -16.72 14.92 11.80
C ALA A 210 -18.25 15.05 11.88
N ALA A 211 -18.78 15.75 12.89
CA ALA A 211 -20.19 16.08 13.03
C ALA A 211 -20.68 16.88 11.82
N LYS A 212 -21.82 16.49 11.25
CA LYS A 212 -22.38 17.03 10.00
C LYS A 212 -21.45 16.89 8.78
N GLN A 213 -20.44 16.02 8.83
CA GLN A 213 -19.51 15.76 7.72
C GLN A 213 -19.82 14.46 6.99
N ARG A 214 -19.92 14.57 5.66
CA ARG A 214 -19.94 13.47 4.70
C ARG A 214 -18.53 13.18 4.21
N TRP A 215 -17.93 12.07 4.60
CA TRP A 215 -16.59 11.65 4.19
C TRP A 215 -16.64 10.59 3.09
N MET A 216 -15.64 10.61 2.21
CA MET A 216 -15.40 9.57 1.19
C MET A 216 -14.18 8.77 1.64
N LEU A 217 -14.35 7.47 1.87
CA LEU A 217 -13.29 6.59 2.36
C LEU A 217 -12.81 5.69 1.24
N THR A 218 -11.53 5.80 0.92
CA THR A 218 -10.81 4.97 -0.05
C THR A 218 -9.34 4.87 0.38
N ASP A 219 -8.65 3.83 -0.05
CA ASP A 219 -7.22 3.56 0.15
C ASP A 219 -6.26 4.52 -0.61
N LEU A 220 -6.80 5.64 -1.09
CA LEU A 220 -6.16 6.65 -1.95
C LEU A 220 -5.65 6.14 -3.31
N MET A 221 -5.90 4.87 -3.65
CA MET A 221 -5.49 4.27 -4.92
C MET A 221 -6.58 4.38 -5.99
N VAL A 222 -6.14 4.23 -7.24
CA VAL A 222 -6.98 4.15 -8.44
C VAL A 222 -6.57 2.89 -9.17
N TYR A 223 -7.41 1.87 -9.15
CA TYR A 223 -7.13 0.58 -9.77
C TYR A 223 -7.78 0.51 -11.15
N ASP A 224 -7.08 -0.05 -12.12
CA ASP A 224 -7.69 -0.47 -13.38
C ASP A 224 -8.22 -1.91 -13.28
N TRP A 225 -9.37 -2.19 -13.92
CA TRP A 225 -9.98 -3.52 -13.87
C TRP A 225 -9.23 -4.56 -14.71
N TRP A 226 -8.63 -4.17 -15.84
CA TRP A 226 -7.88 -5.11 -16.68
C TRP A 226 -6.56 -5.47 -15.99
N ALA A 227 -5.86 -4.48 -15.42
CA ALA A 227 -4.66 -4.68 -14.60
C ALA A 227 -4.94 -5.54 -13.35
N LEU A 228 -6.08 -5.37 -12.68
CA LEU A 228 -6.49 -6.24 -11.57
C LEU A 228 -6.73 -7.69 -12.03
N ILE A 229 -7.42 -7.91 -13.16
CA ILE A 229 -7.67 -9.25 -13.70
C ILE A 229 -6.37 -9.95 -14.06
N LEU A 230 -5.44 -9.25 -14.73
CA LEU A 230 -4.08 -9.77 -15.01
C LEU A 230 -3.30 -10.05 -13.71
N GLY A 231 -3.44 -9.21 -12.68
CA GLY A 231 -2.83 -9.43 -11.37
C GLY A 231 -3.39 -10.62 -10.58
N PHE A 232 -4.58 -11.12 -10.93
CA PHE A 232 -5.20 -12.30 -10.32
C PHE A 232 -5.05 -13.59 -11.17
N ALA A 233 -4.50 -13.50 -12.38
CA ALA A 233 -4.37 -14.55 -13.40
C ALA A 233 -3.43 -15.73 -13.07
N GLY A 234 -3.02 -15.87 -11.81
CA GLY A 234 -2.34 -17.05 -11.26
C GLY A 234 -2.83 -17.45 -9.87
N GLN A 235 -3.81 -16.72 -9.31
CA GLN A 235 -4.45 -17.02 -8.01
C GLN A 235 -5.89 -17.53 -8.16
N LEU A 236 -6.46 -17.42 -9.36
CA LEU A 236 -7.73 -18.03 -9.71
C LEU A 236 -7.46 -19.47 -10.19
N ASP A 237 -6.38 -19.70 -10.96
CA ASP A 237 -5.94 -21.01 -11.46
C ASP A 237 -5.68 -22.04 -10.33
N GLU A 238 -5.14 -21.59 -9.18
CA GLU A 238 -4.88 -22.46 -8.01
C GLU A 238 -6.15 -22.80 -7.21
N GLU A 239 -7.18 -21.95 -7.22
CA GLU A 239 -8.40 -22.12 -6.41
C GLU A 239 -9.58 -22.74 -7.17
N ASN A 240 -9.57 -22.70 -8.51
CA ASN A 240 -10.76 -22.92 -9.32
C ASN A 240 -10.56 -24.05 -10.34
N SER A 241 -11.13 -25.22 -10.07
CA SER A 241 -10.99 -26.44 -10.89
C SER A 241 -11.72 -26.40 -12.25
N ASN A 242 -11.83 -25.22 -12.87
CA ASN A 242 -12.58 -24.95 -14.09
C ASN A 242 -11.90 -23.85 -14.92
N SER A 243 -10.60 -24.05 -15.19
CA SER A 243 -9.64 -23.13 -15.85
C SER A 243 -10.05 -22.63 -17.24
N VAL A 244 -11.13 -23.16 -17.83
CA VAL A 244 -11.73 -22.71 -19.10
C VAL A 244 -12.16 -21.24 -19.05
N ARG A 245 -12.57 -20.73 -17.88
CA ARG A 245 -13.11 -19.36 -17.74
C ARG A 245 -12.06 -18.28 -17.52
N GLU A 246 -11.03 -18.56 -16.75
CA GLU A 246 -9.91 -17.65 -16.52
C GLU A 246 -9.16 -17.35 -17.82
N ASN A 247 -8.89 -18.40 -18.60
CA ASN A 247 -8.43 -18.33 -19.98
C ASN A 247 -9.34 -17.48 -20.90
N SER A 248 -10.63 -17.28 -20.56
CA SER A 248 -11.51 -16.38 -21.32
C SER A 248 -11.37 -14.91 -20.87
N GLN A 249 -11.28 -14.63 -19.57
CA GLN A 249 -11.18 -13.25 -19.06
C GLN A 249 -9.80 -12.63 -19.36
N ILE A 250 -8.71 -13.39 -19.20
CA ILE A 250 -7.35 -12.96 -19.56
C ILE A 250 -7.26 -12.72 -21.09
N LYS A 251 -7.82 -13.64 -21.88
CA LYS A 251 -7.91 -13.49 -23.34
C LYS A 251 -8.72 -12.26 -23.72
N TRP A 252 -9.84 -11.98 -23.06
CA TRP A 252 -10.61 -10.76 -23.32
C TRP A 252 -9.80 -9.49 -23.03
N VAL A 253 -9.02 -9.43 -21.94
CA VAL A 253 -8.09 -8.30 -21.72
C VAL A 253 -7.11 -8.15 -22.88
N GLY A 254 -6.43 -9.23 -23.28
CA GLY A 254 -5.48 -9.20 -24.39
C GLY A 254 -6.12 -8.82 -25.74
N GLU A 255 -7.34 -9.28 -26.02
CA GLU A 255 -8.09 -8.88 -27.22
C GLU A 255 -8.51 -7.40 -27.15
N LEU A 256 -8.93 -6.90 -25.98
CA LEU A 256 -9.37 -5.51 -25.81
C LEU A 256 -8.21 -4.51 -25.91
N MET A 257 -7.02 -4.85 -25.39
CA MET A 257 -5.81 -4.05 -25.58
C MET A 257 -5.46 -3.89 -27.08
N ASN A 258 -5.59 -4.98 -27.85
CA ASN A 258 -5.38 -4.97 -29.30
C ASN A 258 -6.48 -4.20 -30.05
N GLU A 259 -7.75 -4.31 -29.64
CA GLU A 259 -8.88 -3.62 -30.29
C GLU A 259 -8.83 -2.10 -30.12
N GLU A 260 -8.55 -1.62 -28.90
CA GLU A 260 -8.53 -0.19 -28.60
C GLU A 260 -7.19 0.47 -28.95
N ASN A 261 -6.18 -0.32 -29.36
CA ASN A 261 -4.79 0.10 -29.50
C ASN A 261 -4.28 0.78 -28.19
N HIS A 262 -4.65 0.21 -27.05
CA HIS A 262 -4.28 0.69 -25.73
C HIS A 262 -3.11 -0.13 -25.17
N GLU A 263 -1.95 0.52 -25.03
CA GLU A 263 -0.98 0.10 -24.01
C GLU A 263 -1.66 0.18 -22.63
N LEU A 264 -1.36 -0.75 -21.73
CA LEU A 264 -1.87 -0.66 -20.36
C LEU A 264 -1.42 0.66 -19.73
N PRO A 265 -2.32 1.44 -19.11
CA PRO A 265 -1.91 2.62 -18.38
C PRO A 265 -1.10 2.19 -17.14
N LEU A 266 0.23 2.23 -17.27
CA LEU A 266 1.20 2.15 -16.19
C LEU A 266 0.69 3.00 -15.01
N CYS A 267 0.18 2.32 -13.98
CA CYS A 267 -0.75 2.87 -12.97
C CYS A 267 -0.51 4.35 -12.69
N SER A 268 -1.40 5.20 -13.19
CA SER A 268 -1.13 6.62 -13.40
C SER A 268 -1.14 7.42 -12.10
N LEU A 269 -0.01 7.37 -11.38
CA LEU A 269 0.36 8.36 -10.39
C LEU A 269 0.13 9.76 -10.99
N ALA A 270 -0.81 10.49 -10.42
CA ALA A 270 -1.23 11.78 -10.94
C ALA A 270 -0.05 12.77 -10.89
N ARG A 271 0.58 12.99 -12.05
CA ARG A 271 1.62 14.01 -12.24
C ARG A 271 0.99 15.39 -12.05
N ASN A 272 0.97 15.88 -10.82
CA ASN A 272 0.83 17.30 -10.53
C ASN A 272 2.12 18.02 -10.94
N ASN A 273 2.34 18.13 -12.26
CA ASN A 273 3.30 19.03 -12.87
C ASN A 273 2.83 20.48 -12.64
N TYR A 274 2.99 20.99 -11.43
CA TYR A 274 2.87 22.41 -11.15
C TYR A 274 4.03 23.15 -11.82
N HIS A 275 3.82 23.58 -13.06
CA HIS A 275 4.64 24.62 -13.67
C HIS A 275 4.46 25.93 -12.89
N TYR A 276 5.33 26.14 -11.89
CA TYR A 276 5.59 27.48 -11.39
C TYR A 276 6.32 28.27 -12.47
N SER A 277 5.57 29.05 -13.24
CA SER A 277 6.12 30.08 -14.12
C SER A 277 6.83 31.13 -13.27
N ASN A 278 8.09 31.43 -13.59
CA ASN A 278 8.89 32.40 -12.84
C ASN A 278 8.30 33.81 -12.86
N THR A 279 7.77 34.27 -11.73
CA THR A 279 7.60 35.69 -11.39
C THR A 279 7.99 35.92 -9.92
N PRO A 280 8.93 36.84 -9.63
CA PRO A 280 9.42 37.02 -8.26
C PRO A 280 8.47 37.89 -7.43
N GLN A 281 7.84 37.32 -6.40
CA GLN A 281 7.18 38.12 -5.37
C GLN A 281 8.24 38.80 -4.49
N ARG A 282 8.41 40.12 -4.67
CA ARG A 282 8.93 40.98 -3.59
C ARG A 282 7.83 41.20 -2.55
N SER A 283 8.28 41.37 -1.31
CA SER A 283 7.46 41.52 -0.11
C SER A 283 7.02 42.97 0.15
N ILE A 284 6.17 43.12 1.18
CA ILE A 284 5.87 44.33 1.99
C ILE A 284 4.67 45.20 1.55
N LEU A 285 3.66 45.17 2.43
CA LEU A 285 2.72 46.21 2.91
C LEU A 285 2.28 47.36 1.97
N GLU A 286 0.96 47.58 1.96
CA GLU A 286 0.34 48.83 1.51
C GLU A 286 0.60 49.98 2.49
N THR A 287 0.98 51.16 1.98
CA THR A 287 0.24 52.43 2.15
C THR A 287 0.85 53.51 1.22
N PRO A 288 0.10 54.56 0.83
CA PRO A 288 0.38 55.30 -0.41
C PRO A 288 1.10 56.65 -0.24
N THR A 289 1.78 57.14 -1.29
CA THR A 289 1.57 58.49 -1.87
C THR A 289 2.40 58.79 -3.14
N SER A 290 1.80 59.58 -4.04
CA SER A 290 2.38 60.66 -4.88
C SER A 290 3.47 60.42 -5.97
N SER A 291 3.20 61.06 -7.13
CA SER A 291 4.12 61.79 -8.04
C SER A 291 5.34 61.11 -8.73
N THR A 292 5.15 60.76 -10.00
CA THR A 292 5.91 61.24 -11.20
C THR A 292 7.44 61.51 -11.15
N VAL A 293 8.19 60.97 -12.13
CA VAL A 293 8.99 61.66 -13.19
C VAL A 293 9.81 60.64 -14.03
N SER A 294 10.35 61.05 -15.20
CA SER A 294 10.94 60.23 -16.28
C SER A 294 12.49 60.30 -16.39
N PHE A 295 13.03 59.87 -17.56
CA PHE A 295 14.44 59.73 -18.01
C PHE A 295 15.13 58.39 -17.65
N ASP A 296 15.85 57.62 -18.49
CA ASP A 296 16.37 57.64 -19.90
C ASP A 296 17.92 57.59 -20.00
N SER A 297 18.42 57.08 -21.15
CA SER A 297 19.80 57.15 -21.71
C SER A 297 20.88 56.11 -21.33
N SER A 298 20.98 55.06 -22.18
CA SER A 298 22.18 54.59 -22.94
C SER A 298 23.59 54.38 -22.34
N ILE A 299 24.32 53.35 -22.84
CA ILE A 299 25.79 53.37 -23.12
C ILE A 299 26.22 52.25 -24.12
N ARG A 300 27.44 52.32 -24.69
CA ARG A 300 28.00 51.50 -25.83
C ARG A 300 29.56 51.39 -25.76
N LEU A 301 30.37 50.64 -26.54
CA LEU A 301 30.18 49.69 -27.69
C LEU A 301 31.41 48.74 -27.92
N GLY A 302 31.21 47.41 -27.99
CA GLY A 302 32.07 46.43 -28.74
C GLY A 302 33.56 46.27 -28.34
N PRO A 303 34.43 45.65 -29.19
CA PRO A 303 34.17 44.91 -30.45
C PRO A 303 35.00 43.59 -30.67
N PHE A 304 34.89 42.97 -31.88
CA PHE A 304 35.63 41.79 -32.46
C PHE A 304 35.25 40.38 -31.90
N GLN A 305 34.66 39.43 -32.67
CA GLN A 305 35.16 38.58 -33.79
C GLN A 305 36.10 37.42 -33.34
N HIS A 306 36.11 36.19 -33.89
CA HIS A 306 35.39 35.50 -35.01
C HIS A 306 35.36 33.95 -34.73
N HIS A 307 35.06 32.93 -35.58
CA HIS A 307 34.76 32.69 -37.01
C HIS A 307 33.94 31.34 -37.14
N LEU A 308 32.73 31.28 -37.74
CA LEU A 308 32.37 30.76 -39.09
C LEU A 308 32.57 29.25 -39.45
N HIS A 309 31.46 28.50 -39.66
CA HIS A 309 31.19 27.62 -40.83
C HIS A 309 29.69 27.25 -41.02
N ARG A 310 29.32 26.60 -42.15
CA ARG A 310 27.96 26.25 -42.68
C ARG A 310 28.00 24.86 -43.38
N LEU A 311 26.96 24.17 -43.89
CA LEU A 311 25.55 24.42 -44.32
C LEU A 311 24.59 23.35 -43.69
N ARG A 312 23.27 23.54 -43.47
CA ARG A 312 22.05 23.65 -44.34
C ARG A 312 21.61 22.39 -45.13
N PHE A 313 20.49 21.79 -44.65
CA PHE A 313 19.33 21.17 -45.37
C PHE A 313 19.49 20.20 -46.56
N PHE A 314 18.82 19.05 -46.44
CA PHE A 314 17.91 18.53 -47.49
C PHE A 314 16.72 17.77 -46.85
N VAL A 315 15.59 17.65 -47.56
CA VAL A 315 14.37 16.92 -47.15
C VAL A 315 13.85 16.15 -48.35
N MET A 316 13.35 14.92 -48.16
CA MET A 316 12.67 14.18 -49.22
C MET A 316 11.63 13.20 -48.64
N GLU A 317 10.35 13.41 -48.97
CA GLU A 317 9.30 12.40 -48.81
C GLU A 317 9.33 11.43 -50.00
N PHE A 318 8.79 10.22 -49.82
CA PHE A 318 8.22 9.42 -50.92
C PHE A 318 7.09 8.51 -50.41
N SER A 319 6.10 8.26 -51.25
CA SER A 319 4.82 7.63 -50.90
C SER A 319 4.45 6.47 -51.85
N PHE A 320 3.38 5.74 -51.48
CA PHE A 320 2.60 4.74 -52.24
C PHE A 320 3.03 3.24 -52.21
N LEU A 321 2.45 2.52 -51.24
CA LEU A 321 1.34 1.55 -51.40
C LEU A 321 1.42 0.36 -52.41
N ASN A 322 0.79 -0.75 -51.99
CA ASN A 322 0.30 -1.94 -52.74
C ASN A 322 1.26 -3.12 -53.02
N CYS A 323 1.10 -4.19 -52.23
CA CYS A 323 0.65 -5.50 -52.72
C CYS A 323 0.01 -6.33 -51.59
N LEU A 324 -0.82 -7.34 -51.94
CA LEU A 324 -1.71 -8.05 -51.00
C LEU A 324 -1.83 -9.55 -51.33
N ALA A 325 -2.10 -10.36 -50.29
CA ALA A 325 -2.72 -11.70 -50.28
C ALA A 325 -1.91 -12.98 -50.62
N LEU A 326 -1.75 -13.84 -49.59
CA LEU A 326 -1.84 -15.32 -49.54
C LEU A 326 -0.88 -16.16 -50.45
N PHE A 327 -0.50 -17.42 -50.20
CA PHE A 327 -0.83 -18.50 -49.22
C PHE A 327 0.51 -19.09 -48.64
N LEU A 328 0.58 -20.19 -47.89
CA LEU A 328 -0.03 -20.68 -46.62
C LEU A 328 0.66 -22.06 -46.30
N THR A 329 0.76 -22.47 -45.03
CA THR A 329 1.49 -23.67 -44.50
C THR A 329 3.02 -23.51 -44.48
N LEU A 330 3.80 -24.04 -43.54
CA LEU A 330 3.64 -25.22 -42.64
C LEU A 330 3.53 -24.90 -41.12
N PHE A 331 3.52 -25.95 -40.30
CA PHE A 331 3.03 -25.97 -38.91
C PHE A 331 4.08 -25.81 -37.79
N SER A 332 3.65 -25.16 -36.71
CA SER A 332 4.01 -25.36 -35.29
C SER A 332 5.48 -25.59 -34.86
N THR A 333 6.02 -24.61 -34.13
CA THR A 333 6.51 -24.83 -32.76
C THR A 333 5.95 -23.74 -31.85
N SER A 334 5.22 -24.13 -30.79
CA SER A 334 4.51 -23.19 -29.92
C SER A 334 5.38 -22.72 -28.76
N ILE A 335 6.10 -21.61 -28.93
CA ILE A 335 6.64 -20.84 -27.80
C ILE A 335 5.57 -19.84 -27.38
N LEU A 336 4.84 -20.14 -26.31
CA LEU A 336 3.90 -19.22 -25.68
C LEU A 336 4.68 -18.12 -24.94
N GLY A 337 4.94 -17.01 -25.65
CA GLY A 337 5.38 -15.78 -25.01
C GLY A 337 4.27 -15.23 -24.12
N ILE A 338 4.53 -15.13 -22.81
CA ILE A 338 3.61 -14.53 -21.85
C ILE A 338 3.55 -13.02 -22.12
N PRO A 339 2.36 -12.41 -22.32
CA PRO A 339 2.24 -10.97 -22.51
C PRO A 339 2.42 -10.23 -21.18
N HIS A 340 3.67 -9.94 -20.82
CA HIS A 340 4.02 -9.10 -19.68
C HIS A 340 3.62 -7.65 -19.93
N GLY A 341 2.54 -7.23 -19.27
CA GLY A 341 1.97 -5.88 -19.37
C GLY A 341 2.49 -4.99 -18.25
N LEU A 342 3.27 -3.96 -18.61
CA LEU A 342 3.91 -3.01 -17.68
C LEU A 342 2.90 -2.35 -16.72
N ALA A 343 2.85 -2.84 -15.48
CA ALA A 343 2.00 -2.29 -14.42
C ALA A 343 2.82 -2.14 -13.13
N ARG A 344 2.73 -0.98 -12.47
CA ARG A 344 3.52 -0.69 -11.27
C ARG A 344 2.95 -1.36 -10.02
N ARG A 345 3.18 -2.68 -9.92
CA ARG A 345 2.78 -3.54 -8.80
C ARG A 345 3.32 -3.01 -7.47
N GLN A 346 2.47 -3.01 -6.44
CA GLN A 346 2.85 -2.70 -5.04
C GLN A 346 2.57 -3.89 -4.13
N VAL A 347 3.33 -4.01 -3.05
CA VAL A 347 3.18 -5.03 -2.01
C VAL A 347 3.28 -4.39 -0.64
N SER A 348 2.26 -4.59 0.20
CA SER A 348 2.33 -4.26 1.62
C SER A 348 3.22 -5.27 2.33
N ARG A 349 4.51 -4.95 2.47
CA ARG A 349 5.43 -5.73 3.30
C ARG A 349 5.08 -5.55 4.78
N LEU A 350 5.34 -6.58 5.58
CA LEU A 350 5.40 -6.49 7.03
C LEU A 350 6.84 -6.62 7.49
N GLN A 351 7.28 -5.64 8.27
CA GLN A 351 8.39 -5.77 9.17
C GLN A 351 7.83 -6.13 10.56
N ASN A 352 8.39 -7.15 11.22
CA ASN A 352 8.13 -7.40 12.63
C ASN A 352 8.85 -6.35 13.50
N ASP A 353 8.42 -6.19 14.76
CA ASP A 353 9.15 -5.37 15.72
C ASP A 353 10.62 -5.82 15.80
N GLY A 354 11.53 -4.85 15.70
CA GLY A 354 12.91 -5.11 15.26
C GLY A 354 13.81 -5.77 16.31
N LEU A 355 14.90 -6.36 15.80
CA LEU A 355 16.15 -6.74 16.50
C LEU A 355 15.97 -6.94 18.02
N GLU A 356 15.62 -8.16 18.43
CA GLU A 356 15.77 -8.54 19.83
C GLU A 356 17.28 -8.58 20.13
N LEU A 357 17.79 -7.48 20.67
CA LEU A 357 19.21 -7.15 20.75
C LEU A 357 19.88 -7.91 21.91
N LEU A 358 19.84 -9.24 21.79
CA LEU A 358 20.53 -10.21 22.60
C LEU A 358 22.04 -10.07 22.35
N GLN A 359 22.65 -9.05 22.98
CA GLN A 359 24.10 -8.98 23.10
C GLN A 359 24.58 -10.30 23.70
N ALA A 360 25.35 -11.06 22.92
CA ALA A 360 26.05 -12.24 23.39
C ALA A 360 27.07 -11.79 24.44
N LYS A 361 26.67 -11.82 25.71
CA LYS A 361 27.62 -11.79 26.81
C LYS A 361 28.54 -13.00 26.72
N ASP A 362 29.78 -12.79 27.14
CA ASP A 362 30.73 -13.84 27.49
C ASP A 362 31.32 -14.64 26.29
N ILE A 363 31.58 -13.97 25.15
CA ILE A 363 32.55 -14.43 24.12
C ILE A 363 33.43 -13.26 23.63
N ASP A 364 34.54 -12.99 24.34
CA ASP A 364 35.47 -11.87 24.05
C ASP A 364 36.36 -12.04 22.79
N ASP A 365 36.08 -13.04 21.94
CA ASP A 365 37.00 -13.50 20.87
C ASP A 365 36.34 -13.54 19.46
N LEU A 366 35.21 -12.83 19.28
CA LEU A 366 34.52 -12.67 17.99
C LEU A 366 34.80 -11.28 17.39
N PRO A 367 35.27 -11.17 16.13
CA PRO A 367 35.81 -9.92 15.57
C PRO A 367 34.77 -8.83 15.27
N SER A 368 33.47 -9.10 15.44
CA SER A 368 32.39 -8.10 15.36
C SER A 368 31.14 -8.66 16.06
N PRO A 369 30.35 -7.82 16.76
CA PRO A 369 29.15 -8.25 17.48
C PRO A 369 28.11 -8.85 16.54
N ILE A 370 27.43 -9.90 17.02
CA ILE A 370 26.32 -10.56 16.33
C ILE A 370 25.01 -10.17 17.03
N SER A 371 23.95 -9.92 16.25
CA SER A 371 22.57 -9.84 16.70
C SER A 371 21.71 -10.81 15.88
N PHE A 372 20.71 -11.43 16.50
CA PHE A 372 19.76 -12.27 15.78
C PHE A 372 18.53 -11.48 15.33
N SER A 373 17.88 -11.95 14.26
CA SER A 373 16.61 -11.44 13.74
C SER A 373 15.70 -12.57 13.30
N SER A 374 14.38 -12.32 13.28
CA SER A 374 13.39 -13.26 12.74
C SER A 374 13.35 -13.30 11.21
N ASN A 375 13.84 -12.24 10.55
CA ASN A 375 13.64 -12.00 9.12
C ASN A 375 14.83 -11.36 8.38
N TRP A 376 15.88 -10.88 9.04
CA TRP A 376 17.02 -10.19 8.39
C TRP A 376 18.35 -10.91 8.63
N ALA A 377 19.21 -10.98 7.61
CA ALA A 377 20.62 -11.36 7.74
C ALA A 377 21.51 -10.43 6.89
N GLY A 378 22.65 -9.99 7.41
CA GLY A 378 23.49 -8.99 6.76
C GLY A 378 24.32 -8.16 7.74
N ALA A 379 24.55 -6.88 7.42
CA ALA A 379 25.27 -5.94 8.28
C ALA A 379 24.46 -4.65 8.51
N ILE A 380 24.55 -4.09 9.71
CA ILE A 380 23.91 -2.83 10.10
C ILE A 380 24.91 -1.96 10.85
N LEU A 381 25.05 -0.70 10.44
CA LEU A 381 25.69 0.34 11.24
C LEU A 381 24.62 1.04 12.08
N ASN A 382 24.71 1.01 13.42
CA ASN A 382 23.73 1.61 14.33
C ASN A 382 24.30 1.79 15.76
N PRO A 383 24.24 2.97 16.38
CA PRO A 383 23.89 4.28 15.81
C PRO A 383 25.07 4.88 15.00
N PRO A 384 24.93 6.07 14.38
CA PRO A 384 26.04 6.71 13.70
C PRO A 384 27.14 7.11 14.70
N PRO A 385 28.44 6.83 14.41
CA PRO A 385 29.53 7.26 15.27
C PRO A 385 29.64 8.78 15.44
N THR A 386 30.36 9.20 16.48
CA THR A 386 30.43 10.58 16.97
C THR A 386 30.89 11.61 15.93
N PRO A 387 30.46 12.89 16.01
CA PRO A 387 29.72 13.52 17.13
C PRO A 387 28.27 13.05 17.30
N SER A 388 27.79 13.04 18.55
CA SER A 388 26.42 12.64 18.88
C SER A 388 25.38 13.56 18.20
N GLY A 389 24.40 12.98 17.51
CA GLY A 389 23.35 13.70 16.82
C GLY A 389 23.55 13.84 15.30
N GLN A 390 24.60 13.25 14.73
CA GLN A 390 24.61 12.95 13.29
C GLN A 390 23.58 11.85 12.96
N VAL A 391 23.12 11.85 11.71
CA VAL A 391 22.24 10.82 11.13
C VAL A 391 22.81 10.39 9.76
N TYR A 392 22.62 9.12 9.40
CA TYR A 392 22.94 8.64 8.06
C TYR A 392 22.03 9.33 7.03
N ASN A 393 22.66 9.95 6.03
CA ASN A 393 22.00 10.61 4.91
C ASN A 393 22.45 10.07 3.55
N PHE A 394 23.27 9.02 3.57
CA PHE A 394 23.73 8.28 2.40
C PHE A 394 24.00 6.83 2.80
N VAL A 395 23.62 5.89 1.93
CA VAL A 395 24.14 4.53 1.91
C VAL A 395 24.29 4.08 0.47
N SER A 396 25.32 3.27 0.18
CA SER A 396 25.37 2.51 -1.05
C SER A 396 25.97 1.12 -0.84
N GLY A 397 25.68 0.22 -1.76
CA GLY A 397 26.29 -1.11 -1.82
C GLY A 397 25.99 -1.77 -3.16
N GLN A 398 26.83 -2.73 -3.54
CA GLN A 398 26.69 -3.53 -4.75
C GLN A 398 26.53 -5.00 -4.41
N PHE A 399 25.63 -5.71 -5.07
CA PHE A 399 25.47 -7.16 -4.90
C PHE A 399 25.28 -7.86 -6.24
N THR A 400 25.75 -9.10 -6.33
CA THR A 400 25.43 -9.98 -7.46
C THR A 400 24.08 -10.66 -7.20
N ILE A 401 23.19 -10.66 -8.19
CA ILE A 401 21.92 -11.39 -8.11
C ILE A 401 22.21 -12.90 -7.99
N PRO A 402 21.75 -13.57 -6.92
CA PRO A 402 21.95 -15.01 -6.74
C PRO A 402 21.10 -15.81 -7.73
N LEU A 403 21.48 -17.06 -7.99
CA LEU A 403 20.60 -18.05 -8.61
C LEU A 403 19.88 -18.85 -7.50
N PRO A 404 18.59 -18.59 -7.21
CA PRO A 404 17.89 -19.31 -6.16
C PRO A 404 17.60 -20.77 -6.53
N SER A 405 17.53 -21.59 -5.50
CA SER A 405 17.43 -23.04 -5.49
C SER A 405 16.23 -23.48 -4.63
N LEU A 406 15.77 -24.72 -4.83
CA LEU A 406 14.77 -25.39 -3.98
C LEU A 406 15.10 -26.88 -3.90
N SER A 407 14.85 -27.49 -2.75
CA SER A 407 14.94 -28.95 -2.64
C SER A 407 13.92 -29.65 -3.54
N LEU A 408 14.22 -30.88 -3.94
CA LEU A 408 13.30 -31.71 -4.72
C LEU A 408 11.96 -31.89 -3.99
N GLU A 409 12.02 -32.07 -2.66
CA GLU A 409 10.89 -32.32 -1.76
C GLU A 409 10.07 -31.07 -1.40
N ALA A 410 10.58 -29.85 -1.64
CA ALA A 410 9.88 -28.61 -1.30
C ALA A 410 8.47 -28.57 -1.94
N PRO A 411 7.40 -28.19 -1.21
CA PRO A 411 6.05 -28.16 -1.77
C PRO A 411 5.90 -27.18 -2.94
N GLY A 412 4.85 -27.36 -3.75
CA GLY A 412 4.48 -26.38 -4.77
C GLY A 412 4.06 -25.05 -4.15
N GLY A 413 4.31 -23.95 -4.87
CA GLY A 413 3.99 -22.58 -4.42
C GLY A 413 5.09 -21.57 -4.74
N PHE A 414 4.95 -20.38 -4.15
CA PHE A 414 5.86 -19.25 -4.31
C PHE A 414 6.92 -19.20 -3.20
N TYR A 415 8.18 -18.98 -3.59
CA TYR A 415 9.34 -18.81 -2.72
C TYR A 415 10.09 -17.53 -3.07
N SER A 416 10.68 -16.85 -2.09
CA SER A 416 11.47 -15.64 -2.33
C SER A 416 12.50 -15.37 -1.23
N ALA A 417 13.47 -14.52 -1.56
CA ALA A 417 14.28 -13.74 -0.63
C ALA A 417 14.46 -12.33 -1.22
N ALA A 418 14.42 -11.29 -0.40
CA ALA A 418 14.70 -9.92 -0.82
C ALA A 418 16.16 -9.55 -0.52
N ILE A 419 16.86 -8.96 -1.48
CA ILE A 419 18.26 -8.50 -1.34
C ILE A 419 18.26 -6.98 -1.51
N TRP A 420 18.61 -6.22 -0.47
CA TRP A 420 18.42 -4.77 -0.47
C TRP A 420 19.44 -3.99 0.38
N VAL A 421 19.46 -2.68 0.15
CA VAL A 421 20.26 -1.69 0.91
C VAL A 421 19.31 -0.57 1.40
N GLY A 422 19.49 -0.08 2.62
CA GLY A 422 18.55 0.85 3.25
C GLY A 422 19.13 1.83 4.28
N ILE A 423 18.31 2.83 4.62
CA ILE A 423 18.50 3.75 5.74
C ILE A 423 17.24 3.75 6.61
N GLY A 424 17.35 3.34 7.88
CA GLY A 424 16.30 3.43 8.89
C GLY A 424 16.01 2.10 9.59
N GLY A 425 14.81 1.95 10.15
CA GLY A 425 14.39 0.64 10.67
C GLY A 425 14.89 0.26 12.07
N THR A 426 15.44 1.21 12.84
CA THR A 426 15.93 1.00 14.22
C THR A 426 15.32 1.96 15.27
N SER A 427 14.17 2.58 14.96
CA SER A 427 13.50 3.60 15.77
C SER A 427 12.35 3.05 16.65
N LYS A 428 12.22 3.58 17.88
CA LYS A 428 11.39 2.99 18.96
C LYS A 428 9.90 3.35 18.97
N SER A 429 9.46 4.34 18.20
CA SER A 429 8.06 4.85 18.21
C SER A 429 7.33 4.65 16.89
N SER A 430 8.09 4.70 15.81
CA SER A 430 7.71 4.49 14.41
C SER A 430 9.00 4.11 13.70
N ASN A 431 8.94 3.12 12.80
CA ASN A 431 10.14 2.48 12.27
C ASN A 431 10.34 2.68 10.75
N PRO A 432 10.28 3.91 10.21
CA PRO A 432 10.38 4.10 8.76
C PRO A 432 11.77 3.75 8.23
N ILE A 433 11.79 3.23 7.00
CA ILE A 433 12.98 2.81 6.26
C ILE A 433 12.86 3.30 4.83
N LEU A 434 13.93 3.85 4.28
CA LEU A 434 14.07 4.08 2.85
C LEU A 434 15.03 3.03 2.28
N GLN A 435 14.50 2.12 1.48
CA GLN A 435 15.23 0.92 1.04
C GLN A 435 14.94 0.57 -0.42
N ALA A 436 15.89 -0.07 -1.10
CA ALA A 436 15.74 -0.55 -2.47
C ALA A 436 16.61 -1.78 -2.75
N GLY A 437 16.18 -2.60 -3.71
CA GLY A 437 16.83 -3.87 -3.99
C GLY A 437 16.11 -4.73 -5.02
N VAL A 438 16.36 -6.03 -4.96
CA VAL A 438 15.82 -7.05 -5.86
C VAL A 438 15.29 -8.24 -5.06
N ASN A 439 14.10 -8.73 -5.39
CA ASN A 439 13.63 -10.03 -4.94
C ASN A 439 14.17 -11.13 -5.87
N ALA A 440 14.70 -12.22 -5.30
CA ALA A 440 15.02 -13.44 -6.01
C ALA A 440 13.89 -14.45 -5.78
N ASN A 441 13.08 -14.70 -6.81
CA ASN A 441 11.83 -15.46 -6.71
C ASN A 441 11.93 -16.84 -7.39
N VAL A 442 11.21 -17.83 -6.83
CA VAL A 442 10.96 -19.12 -7.49
C VAL A 442 9.48 -19.50 -7.34
N GLN A 443 8.78 -19.67 -8.46
CA GLN A 443 7.48 -20.34 -8.50
C GLN A 443 7.70 -21.84 -8.79
N LYS A 444 7.34 -22.72 -7.86
CA LYS A 444 7.39 -24.18 -8.03
C LYS A 444 6.01 -24.72 -8.39
N THR A 445 5.86 -25.20 -9.63
CA THR A 445 4.66 -25.89 -10.13
C THR A 445 4.95 -27.37 -10.37
N ALA A 446 3.94 -28.15 -10.75
CA ALA A 446 4.07 -29.60 -10.94
C ALA A 446 5.12 -29.96 -12.02
N GLY A 447 6.33 -30.29 -11.57
CA GLY A 447 7.47 -30.68 -12.41
C GLY A 447 8.33 -29.52 -12.95
N LYS A 448 8.12 -28.26 -12.53
CA LYS A 448 8.94 -27.12 -12.98
C LYS A 448 9.15 -26.06 -11.89
N ASN A 449 10.38 -25.54 -11.82
CA ASN A 449 10.71 -24.32 -11.08
C ASN A 449 10.87 -23.18 -12.11
N GLN A 450 10.18 -22.05 -11.90
CA GLN A 450 10.38 -20.82 -12.66
C GLN A 450 11.10 -19.80 -11.78
N VAL A 451 12.35 -19.51 -12.12
CA VAL A 451 13.16 -18.45 -11.47
C VAL A 451 12.85 -17.11 -12.13
N PHE A 452 12.65 -16.05 -11.34
CA PHE A 452 12.54 -14.67 -11.84
C PHE A 452 12.98 -13.65 -10.78
N TYR A 453 13.17 -12.41 -11.19
CA TYR A 453 13.69 -11.34 -10.34
C TYR A 453 12.85 -10.07 -10.49
N GLU A 454 12.63 -9.36 -9.40
CA GLU A 454 11.85 -8.11 -9.39
C GLU A 454 12.62 -7.03 -8.65
N ALA A 455 13.04 -5.95 -9.32
CA ALA A 455 13.60 -4.76 -8.65
C ALA A 455 12.49 -3.92 -8.02
N TRP A 456 12.75 -3.36 -6.85
CA TRP A 456 11.78 -2.59 -6.06
C TRP A 456 12.46 -1.51 -5.21
N TYR A 457 11.64 -0.57 -4.73
CA TYR A 457 11.99 0.38 -3.69
C TYR A 457 10.83 0.56 -2.71
N GLU A 458 11.10 1.04 -1.50
CA GLU A 458 10.09 1.23 -0.46
C GLU A 458 10.45 2.40 0.45
N TRP A 459 9.43 3.12 0.91
CA TRP A 459 9.52 4.05 2.05
C TRP A 459 8.57 3.54 3.13
N PHE A 460 9.01 2.54 3.89
CA PHE A 460 8.19 1.89 4.90
C PHE A 460 7.69 2.94 5.93
N PRO A 461 6.44 2.89 6.43
CA PRO A 461 5.41 1.88 6.19
C PRO A 461 4.50 2.09 4.96
N LEU A 462 4.90 2.89 3.95
CA LEU A 462 4.27 2.81 2.63
C LEU A 462 4.73 1.50 1.95
N GLY A 463 3.81 0.78 1.30
CA GLY A 463 4.11 -0.52 0.70
C GLY A 463 5.02 -0.42 -0.54
N GLY A 464 6.03 -1.29 -0.57
CA GLY A 464 7.06 -1.38 -1.59
C GLY A 464 6.52 -1.44 -3.01
N VAL A 465 7.24 -0.77 -3.90
CA VAL A 465 6.85 -0.48 -5.28
C VAL A 465 7.86 -1.14 -6.21
N PHE A 466 7.39 -2.00 -7.10
CA PHE A 466 8.25 -2.59 -8.12
C PHE A 466 8.64 -1.56 -9.20
N ILE A 467 9.77 -1.80 -9.85
CA ILE A 467 10.39 -0.92 -10.85
C ILE A 467 10.24 -1.58 -12.24
N PRO A 468 9.22 -1.24 -13.05
CA PRO A 468 8.87 -2.03 -14.24
C PRO A 468 9.94 -2.00 -15.35
N SER A 469 10.83 -1.00 -15.37
CA SER A 469 11.94 -0.97 -16.33
C SER A 469 12.87 -2.18 -16.21
N PHE A 470 12.99 -2.78 -15.02
CA PHE A 470 13.83 -3.96 -14.78
C PHE A 470 13.12 -5.30 -14.99
N GLU A 471 11.80 -5.34 -15.25
CA GLU A 471 10.97 -6.56 -15.21
C GLU A 471 11.50 -7.71 -16.09
N SER A 472 12.11 -7.39 -17.24
CA SER A 472 12.71 -8.35 -18.18
C SER A 472 14.24 -8.27 -18.27
N GLY A 473 14.89 -7.36 -17.53
CA GLY A 473 16.32 -7.05 -17.66
C GLY A 473 17.24 -7.80 -16.68
N LEU A 474 16.69 -8.36 -15.61
CA LEU A 474 17.44 -8.97 -14.51
C LEU A 474 17.66 -10.48 -14.68
N LYS A 475 18.84 -10.97 -14.29
CA LYS A 475 19.22 -12.39 -14.29
C LYS A 475 20.24 -12.67 -13.18
N ALA A 476 20.39 -13.94 -12.82
CA ALA A 476 21.49 -14.38 -11.95
C ALA A 476 22.84 -13.97 -12.54
N GLY A 477 23.76 -13.52 -11.68
CA GLY A 477 25.08 -13.04 -12.09
C GLY A 477 25.15 -11.55 -12.48
N ASP A 478 24.02 -10.84 -12.59
CA ASP A 478 24.05 -9.38 -12.75
C ASP A 478 24.49 -8.69 -11.46
N VAL A 479 25.29 -7.63 -11.60
CA VAL A 479 25.76 -6.79 -10.49
C VAL A 479 24.84 -5.58 -10.38
N ILE A 480 24.09 -5.50 -9.29
CA ILE A 480 23.22 -4.38 -8.97
C ILE A 480 23.94 -3.45 -8.00
N SER A 481 23.95 -2.15 -8.32
CA SER A 481 24.32 -1.08 -7.41
C SER A 481 23.06 -0.41 -6.88
N VAL A 482 23.01 -0.20 -5.57
CA VAL A 482 21.97 0.62 -4.92
C VAL A 482 22.67 1.79 -4.23
N GLU A 483 22.21 3.01 -4.50
CA GLU A 483 22.55 4.23 -3.76
C GLU A 483 21.26 4.86 -3.25
N ILE A 484 21.22 5.22 -1.97
CA ILE A 484 20.12 5.94 -1.33
C ILE A 484 20.70 7.15 -0.60
N LYS A 485 20.07 8.30 -0.79
CA LYS A 485 20.50 9.58 -0.24
C LYS A 485 19.29 10.32 0.33
N THR A 486 19.40 10.94 1.49
CA THR A 486 18.34 11.80 2.06
C THR A 486 18.76 13.26 2.10
N SER A 487 17.78 14.15 1.93
CA SER A 487 17.94 15.61 2.06
C SER A 487 17.13 16.19 3.21
N SER A 488 16.16 15.43 3.74
CA SER A 488 15.49 15.66 5.02
C SER A 488 14.97 14.33 5.58
N SER A 489 14.31 14.35 6.74
CA SER A 489 13.58 13.18 7.26
C SER A 489 12.38 12.75 6.40
N THR A 490 11.98 13.54 5.40
CA THR A 490 10.84 13.26 4.49
C THR A 490 11.22 13.16 3.02
N ASN A 491 12.45 13.55 2.64
CA ASN A 491 12.88 13.65 1.26
C ASN A 491 14.13 12.80 1.01
N GLY A 492 14.07 11.95 -0.02
CA GLY A 492 15.20 11.11 -0.40
C GLY A 492 15.22 10.77 -1.89
N THR A 493 16.39 10.38 -2.37
CA THR A 493 16.67 9.95 -3.73
C THR A 493 17.16 8.51 -3.69
N ILE A 494 16.65 7.68 -4.59
CA ILE A 494 17.10 6.30 -4.81
C ILE A 494 17.66 6.22 -6.22
N VAL A 495 18.83 5.60 -6.37
CA VAL A 495 19.39 5.16 -7.65
C VAL A 495 19.64 3.65 -7.55
N LEU A 496 19.09 2.90 -8.50
CA LEU A 496 19.29 1.45 -8.62
C LEU A 496 19.73 1.14 -10.06
N SER A 497 20.93 0.60 -10.21
CA SER A 497 21.60 0.43 -11.51
C SER A 497 22.14 -0.98 -11.67
N ASN A 498 21.76 -1.67 -12.75
CA ASN A 498 22.34 -2.94 -13.15
C ASN A 498 23.63 -2.65 -13.93
N LEU A 499 24.76 -2.74 -13.25
CA LEU A 499 26.09 -2.46 -13.80
C LEU A 499 26.48 -3.45 -14.90
N SER A 500 25.90 -4.66 -14.91
CA SER A 500 26.13 -5.67 -15.94
C SER A 500 25.38 -5.39 -17.26
N THR A 501 24.39 -4.49 -17.27
CA THR A 501 23.65 -4.09 -18.48
C THR A 501 23.73 -2.59 -18.79
N GLY A 502 24.22 -1.77 -17.85
CA GLY A 502 24.20 -0.30 -17.94
C GLY A 502 22.81 0.31 -17.74
N GLN A 503 21.83 -0.47 -17.28
CA GLN A 503 20.47 0.01 -17.03
C GLN A 503 20.35 0.68 -15.67
N GLU A 504 19.72 1.85 -15.60
CA GLU A 504 19.57 2.65 -14.39
C GLU A 504 18.12 3.09 -14.17
N PHE A 505 17.75 3.19 -12.89
CA PHE A 505 16.54 3.83 -12.40
C PHE A 505 16.90 4.83 -11.31
N ALA A 506 16.47 6.09 -11.46
CA ALA A 506 16.60 7.11 -10.44
C ALA A 506 15.22 7.69 -10.09
N LEU A 507 14.96 7.91 -8.79
CA LEU A 507 13.69 8.48 -8.31
C LEU A 507 13.91 9.33 -7.06
N GLU A 508 13.34 10.54 -7.08
CA GLU A 508 13.13 11.35 -5.87
C GLU A 508 11.79 11.02 -5.23
N LEU A 509 11.77 10.94 -3.90
CA LEU A 509 10.65 10.54 -3.06
C LEU A 509 10.41 11.59 -1.98
N ILE A 510 9.13 11.85 -1.73
CA ILE A 510 8.65 12.71 -0.63
C ILE A 510 7.62 11.91 0.15
N ALA A 511 7.91 11.64 1.42
CA ALA A 511 7.00 10.96 2.34
C ALA A 511 6.05 11.94 3.05
N PRO A 512 4.91 11.47 3.59
CA PRO A 512 4.02 12.30 4.39
C PRO A 512 4.73 12.86 5.63
N ASP A 513 4.57 14.15 5.92
CA ASP A 513 5.26 14.81 7.03
C ASP A 513 4.63 14.52 8.41
N THR A 514 4.67 13.26 8.82
CA THR A 514 4.28 12.81 10.17
C THR A 514 5.32 11.84 10.74
N GLU A 515 5.34 11.72 12.08
CA GLU A 515 6.31 10.86 12.79
C GLU A 515 6.30 9.40 12.31
N THR A 516 5.17 8.91 11.80
CA THR A 516 5.02 7.56 11.22
C THR A 516 5.98 7.30 10.03
N TYR A 517 6.30 8.33 9.25
CA TYR A 517 7.09 8.20 8.00
C TYR A 517 8.43 8.94 8.03
N ARG A 518 8.65 9.85 9.00
CA ARG A 518 9.89 10.64 9.13
C ARG A 518 11.09 9.73 9.46
N LEU A 519 12.02 9.58 8.53
CA LEU A 519 13.27 8.84 8.73
C LEU A 519 14.08 9.44 9.88
N GLY A 520 14.43 8.60 10.86
CA GLY A 520 15.36 8.96 11.92
C GLY A 520 16.84 8.89 11.51
N GLY A 521 17.17 8.17 10.43
CA GLY A 521 18.55 8.02 9.93
C GLY A 521 19.54 7.44 10.95
N LEU A 522 19.05 6.66 11.93
CA LEU A 522 19.88 6.09 12.99
C LEU A 522 20.67 4.85 12.56
N SER A 523 20.31 4.24 11.42
CA SER A 523 21.04 3.12 10.87
C SER A 523 21.13 3.17 9.34
N ALA A 524 22.11 2.44 8.83
CA ALA A 524 22.30 2.13 7.42
C ALA A 524 22.69 0.65 7.30
N GLU A 525 22.10 -0.05 6.34
CA GLU A 525 22.06 -1.52 6.36
C GLU A 525 22.09 -2.18 4.97
N TRP A 526 22.66 -3.39 4.91
CA TRP A 526 22.79 -4.25 3.73
C TRP A 526 22.29 -5.65 4.07
N ILE A 527 21.13 -6.04 3.54
CA ILE A 527 20.29 -7.11 4.11
C ILE A 527 19.78 -8.08 3.04
N VAL A 528 19.85 -9.38 3.35
CA VAL A 528 18.98 -10.41 2.79
C VAL A 528 17.81 -10.64 3.76
N GLU A 529 16.58 -10.61 3.26
CA GLU A 529 15.36 -10.62 4.07
C GLU A 529 14.35 -11.70 3.65
N ASP A 530 13.79 -12.38 4.66
CA ASP A 530 12.59 -13.21 4.60
C ASP A 530 11.35 -12.36 4.93
N TYR A 531 10.86 -11.62 3.94
CA TYR A 531 9.92 -10.51 4.14
C TYR A 531 8.48 -10.98 4.43
N GLY A 532 7.78 -10.21 5.26
CA GLY A 532 6.39 -10.50 5.60
C GLY A 532 5.38 -10.03 4.54
N VAL A 533 4.34 -10.83 4.31
CA VAL A 533 3.13 -10.48 3.54
C VAL A 533 1.92 -11.04 4.29
N ASN A 534 0.87 -10.23 4.51
CA ASN A 534 -0.40 -10.68 5.10
C ASN A 534 -0.25 -11.55 6.38
N THR A 535 0.52 -11.03 7.33
CA THR A 535 0.84 -11.64 8.65
C THR A 535 1.64 -12.95 8.62
N LYS A 536 2.31 -13.29 7.52
CA LYS A 536 3.26 -14.42 7.43
C LYS A 536 4.52 -14.00 6.70
N GLN A 537 5.65 -14.66 6.97
CA GLN A 537 6.81 -14.61 6.08
C GLN A 537 6.48 -15.31 4.75
N VAL A 538 7.24 -15.00 3.69
CA VAL A 538 7.22 -15.78 2.45
C VAL A 538 7.82 -17.17 2.69
N SER A 539 7.68 -18.08 1.72
CA SER A 539 8.43 -19.33 1.73
C SER A 539 9.90 -19.00 1.43
N PHE A 540 10.75 -18.91 2.46
CA PHE A 540 12.11 -18.42 2.27
C PHE A 540 12.92 -19.32 1.34
N VAL A 541 13.46 -18.75 0.25
CA VAL A 541 14.18 -19.49 -0.78
C VAL A 541 15.63 -19.75 -0.41
N ASP A 542 16.18 -20.88 -0.86
CA ASP A 542 17.64 -21.08 -0.85
C ASP A 542 18.26 -20.16 -1.90
N PHE A 543 18.75 -19.00 -1.46
CA PHE A 543 19.49 -18.06 -2.31
C PHE A 543 20.97 -18.43 -2.46
N GLY A 544 21.42 -19.52 -1.80
CA GLY A 544 22.82 -19.94 -1.70
C GLY A 544 23.68 -18.92 -0.97
N LYS A 545 24.14 -17.90 -1.71
CA LYS A 545 24.98 -16.82 -1.22
C LYS A 545 24.66 -15.48 -1.90
N VAL A 546 24.58 -14.44 -1.09
CA VAL A 546 24.68 -13.04 -1.51
C VAL A 546 25.97 -12.45 -0.94
N ARG A 547 26.71 -11.69 -1.74
CA ARG A 547 27.80 -10.83 -1.25
C ARG A 547 27.46 -9.39 -1.60
N PHE A 548 27.36 -8.54 -0.58
CA PHE A 548 27.41 -7.10 -0.74
C PHE A 548 28.87 -6.65 -0.71
N SER A 549 29.25 -5.75 -1.60
CA SER A 549 30.57 -5.13 -1.71
C SER A 549 30.43 -3.64 -1.99
N ASN A 550 31.53 -2.88 -1.85
CA ASN A 550 31.49 -1.41 -1.93
C ASN A 550 30.47 -0.80 -0.94
N CYS A 551 30.28 -1.47 0.21
CA CYS A 551 29.40 -1.02 1.29
C CYS A 551 29.96 0.26 1.92
N VAL A 552 29.22 1.35 1.83
CA VAL A 552 29.58 2.62 2.47
C VAL A 552 28.32 3.37 2.92
N ALA A 553 28.31 3.85 4.16
CA ALA A 553 27.30 4.76 4.69
C ALA A 553 27.94 6.14 4.97
N LYS A 554 27.18 7.23 4.93
CA LYS A 554 27.70 8.56 5.24
C LYS A 554 26.69 9.39 6.03
N THR A 555 27.24 10.26 6.87
CA THR A 555 26.54 11.39 7.48
C THR A 555 26.91 12.68 6.71
N GLN A 556 26.47 13.84 7.19
CA GLN A 556 26.89 15.12 6.61
C GLN A 556 28.39 15.41 6.76
N GLN A 557 29.09 14.80 7.73
CA GLN A 557 30.49 15.11 8.06
C GLN A 557 31.47 13.95 7.80
N SER A 558 30.97 12.70 7.77
CA SER A 558 31.81 11.51 7.88
C SER A 558 31.34 10.39 6.96
N SER A 559 32.28 9.61 6.43
CA SER A 559 32.03 8.38 5.68
C SER A 559 32.41 7.19 6.54
N PHE A 560 31.61 6.13 6.47
CA PHE A 560 31.74 4.93 7.29
C PHE A 560 31.71 3.69 6.39
N ASP A 561 32.57 2.74 6.73
CA ASP A 561 32.59 1.41 6.15
C ASP A 561 32.03 0.40 7.17
N LEU A 562 32.19 -0.90 6.94
CA LEU A 562 31.66 -1.97 7.81
C LEU A 562 32.50 -2.26 9.06
N THR A 563 33.60 -1.55 9.33
CA THR A 563 34.49 -1.83 10.48
C THR A 563 33.75 -1.85 11.82
N ASP A 564 32.80 -0.93 12.01
CA ASP A 564 31.97 -0.82 13.23
C ASP A 564 30.59 -1.51 13.09
N ALA A 565 30.37 -2.33 12.04
CA ALA A 565 29.06 -2.89 11.75
C ALA A 565 28.67 -4.07 12.66
N VAL A 566 27.42 -4.07 13.12
CA VAL A 566 26.79 -5.22 13.77
C VAL A 566 26.42 -6.23 12.68
N ARG A 567 26.87 -7.47 12.83
CA ARG A 567 26.42 -8.60 12.01
C ARG A 567 25.04 -9.04 12.46
N VAL A 568 24.15 -9.27 11.49
CA VAL A 568 22.78 -9.73 11.75
C VAL A 568 22.58 -11.09 11.10
N GLU A 569 21.94 -12.02 11.81
CA GLU A 569 21.70 -13.39 11.34
C GLU A 569 20.25 -13.82 11.56
N MET A 570 19.68 -14.53 10.59
CA MET A 570 18.39 -15.20 10.77
C MET A 570 18.63 -16.57 11.38
N HIS A 571 18.25 -16.73 12.65
CA HIS A 571 18.46 -17.97 13.40
C HIS A 571 17.87 -19.19 12.65
N GLY A 572 18.74 -20.10 12.21
CA GLY A 572 18.37 -21.31 11.47
C GLY A 572 18.02 -21.11 9.99
N LYS A 573 18.18 -19.89 9.42
CA LYS A 573 17.89 -19.59 8.00
C LYS A 573 19.06 -18.98 7.22
N ALA A 574 19.80 -18.03 7.80
CA ALA A 574 20.90 -17.36 7.10
C ALA A 574 21.92 -16.71 8.06
N ASN A 575 23.20 -16.92 7.78
CA ASN A 575 24.33 -16.45 8.58
C ASN A 575 25.09 -15.34 7.84
N SER A 576 25.80 -14.47 8.56
CA SER A 576 26.51 -13.32 7.99
C SER A 576 27.96 -13.19 8.45
N THR A 577 28.81 -12.70 7.55
CA THR A 577 30.26 -12.59 7.75
C THR A 577 30.76 -11.31 7.11
N LEU A 578 31.41 -10.44 7.90
CA LEU A 578 32.20 -9.35 7.36
C LEU A 578 33.48 -9.95 6.77
N VAL A 579 33.69 -9.76 5.48
CA VAL A 579 34.82 -10.34 4.73
C VAL A 579 36.00 -9.37 4.73
N ASP A 580 35.69 -8.08 4.59
CA ASP A 580 36.59 -6.95 4.69
C ASP A 580 35.77 -5.71 5.06
N ALA A 581 36.43 -4.57 5.28
CA ALA A 581 35.77 -3.32 5.67
C ALA A 581 34.69 -2.84 4.67
N SER A 582 34.70 -3.28 3.42
CA SER A 582 33.73 -2.89 2.39
C SER A 582 32.77 -4.01 1.93
N THR A 583 32.86 -5.20 2.54
CA THR A 583 32.20 -6.42 2.04
C THR A 583 31.54 -7.23 3.18
N VAL A 584 30.22 -7.44 3.08
CA VAL A 584 29.49 -8.44 3.88
C VAL A 584 28.98 -9.58 3.00
N GLU A 585 29.21 -10.80 3.45
CA GLU A 585 28.71 -12.02 2.82
C GLU A 585 27.59 -12.62 3.68
N VAL A 586 26.46 -12.94 3.05
CA VAL A 586 25.32 -13.62 3.65
C VAL A 586 25.15 -14.97 2.96
N ASN A 587 25.11 -16.04 3.76
CA ASN A 587 24.99 -17.42 3.28
C ASN A 587 23.70 -18.04 3.80
N TYR A 588 22.98 -18.76 2.94
CA TYR A 588 21.80 -19.55 3.33
C TYR A 588 22.24 -20.73 4.23
N ALA A 589 21.49 -20.97 5.31
CA ALA A 589 21.81 -21.96 6.33
C ALA A 589 20.76 -23.08 6.46
N GLY A 590 19.59 -22.95 5.81
CA GLY A 590 18.52 -23.95 5.81
C GLY A 590 17.15 -23.38 6.21
N GLN A 591 16.31 -24.28 6.74
CA GLN A 591 15.19 -23.96 7.62
C GLN A 591 15.19 -25.04 8.72
N VAL A 592 14.96 -24.66 9.97
CA VAL A 592 14.94 -25.55 11.17
C VAL A 592 13.50 -25.82 11.60
#